data_AF-A0A3N7GTN8-F1
#
_entry.id   AF-A0A3N7GTN8-F1
#
_cell.length_a   1.000
_cell.length_b   1.000
_cell.length_c   1.000
_cell.angle_alpha   90.00
_cell.angle_beta   90.00
_cell.angle_gamma   90.00
#
_symmetry.space_group_name_H-M   'P 1'
#
loop_
_entity.id
_entity.type
_entity.pdbx_description
1 polymer ?
#
loop_
_entity_poly.entity_id
_entity_poly.type
_entity_poly.pdbx_seq_one_letter_code
_entity_poly.pdbx_strand_id
1 'polypeptide(L)'
;MHRQKEIFSLVKQQKIPLPRLHRIIDNKGNTLLHHVAVMTEHSGATKPGPALQLQEELQWFEQVRNVIPSHYVTLPNDDGKTPRELFKTEHDKQLKNARTWIKETTQSCSTVAALVATVVFAAACLYRAWRF
;
A
#
# COMPACT_ATOMS: atom_id res chain seq x y z
N MET A 1 5.35 18.13 -5.55
CA MET A 1 5.93 17.73 -4.25
C MET A 1 6.69 16.43 -4.45
N HIS A 2 8.00 16.40 -4.18
CA HIS A 2 8.78 15.16 -4.25
C HIS A 2 8.62 14.39 -2.94
N ARG A 3 8.28 13.10 -3.00
CA ARG A 3 8.18 12.23 -1.82
C ARG A 3 9.57 11.93 -1.28
N GLN A 4 9.88 12.47 -0.10
CA GLN A 4 11.17 12.27 0.57
C GLN A 4 11.01 11.34 1.78
N LYS A 5 10.67 10.07 1.53
CA LYS A 5 10.51 9.03 2.57
C LYS A 5 11.77 8.90 3.43
N GLU A 6 12.95 9.01 2.81
CA GLU A 6 14.25 8.96 3.48
C GLU A 6 14.51 10.18 4.38
N ILE A 7 14.12 11.38 3.96
CA ILE A 7 14.29 12.57 4.80
C ILE A 7 13.36 12.50 6.00
N PHE A 8 12.13 12.04 5.82
CA PHE A 8 11.21 11.84 6.95
C PHE A 8 11.72 10.77 7.93
N SER A 9 12.30 9.68 7.45
CA SER A 9 12.87 8.65 8.33
C SER A 9 14.06 9.19 9.13
N LEU A 10 14.92 9.99 8.50
CA LEU A 10 16.04 10.68 9.16
C LEU A 10 15.56 11.69 10.21
N VAL A 11 14.55 12.52 9.90
CA VAL A 11 13.96 13.49 10.82
C VAL A 11 13.35 12.79 12.04
N LYS A 12 12.68 11.65 11.83
CA LYS A 12 12.11 10.84 12.91
C LYS A 12 13.20 10.26 13.82
N GLN A 13 14.31 9.79 13.26
CA GLN A 13 15.43 9.21 14.03
C GLN A 13 16.18 10.26 14.86
N GLN A 14 16.32 11.48 14.34
CA GLN A 14 17.04 12.56 15.03
C GLN A 14 16.27 13.18 16.20
N LYS A 15 15.05 12.71 16.53
CA LYS A 15 14.17 13.28 17.57
C LYS A 15 14.01 14.79 17.45
N ILE A 16 14.11 15.33 16.23
CA ILE A 16 13.88 16.75 15.97
C ILE A 16 12.45 17.06 16.44
N PRO A 17 12.22 18.17 17.16
CA PRO A 17 10.87 18.57 17.53
C PRO A 17 10.00 18.75 16.28
N LEU A 18 9.23 17.71 15.98
CA LEU A 18 8.17 17.70 14.96
C LEU A 18 6.96 18.63 15.23
N PRO A 19 6.74 19.29 16.39
CA PRO A 19 5.57 20.15 16.58
C PRO A 19 5.43 21.26 15.52
N ARG A 20 6.54 21.75 14.97
CA ARG A 20 6.50 22.78 13.91
C ARG A 20 6.03 22.22 12.57
N LEU A 21 6.31 20.95 12.26
CA LEU A 21 5.84 20.28 11.05
C LEU A 21 4.37 19.89 11.15
N HIS A 22 3.90 19.46 12.34
CA HIS A 22 2.51 19.04 12.55
C HIS A 22 1.49 20.17 12.36
N ARG A 23 1.91 21.41 12.63
CA ARG A 23 1.05 22.59 12.57
C ARG A 23 0.99 23.25 11.19
N ILE A 24 1.68 22.69 10.19
CA ILE A 24 1.67 23.20 8.82
C ILE A 24 0.35 22.74 8.19
N ILE A 25 -0.56 23.68 8.05
CA ILE A 25 -1.78 23.56 7.26
C ILE A 25 -1.55 24.44 6.02
N ASP A 26 -1.81 23.91 4.83
CA ASP A 26 -1.73 24.70 3.61
C ASP A 26 -2.92 25.67 3.49
N ASN A 27 -2.92 26.49 2.44
CA ASN A 27 -4.00 27.44 2.18
C ASN A 27 -5.36 26.78 1.83
N LYS A 28 -5.42 25.44 1.78
CA LYS A 28 -6.61 24.64 1.48
C LYS A 28 -7.07 23.79 2.67
N GLY A 29 -6.54 24.06 3.87
CA GLY A 29 -6.85 23.27 5.06
C GLY A 29 -6.19 21.89 5.08
N ASN A 30 -5.30 21.56 4.14
CA ASN A 30 -4.64 20.27 4.10
C ASN A 30 -3.53 20.21 5.14
N THR A 31 -3.65 19.22 6.03
CA THR A 31 -2.56 18.81 6.91
C THR A 31 -1.51 17.99 6.16
N LEU A 32 -0.34 17.78 6.77
CA LEU A 32 0.68 16.85 6.25
C LEU A 32 0.09 15.48 5.86
N LEU A 33 -0.90 14.98 6.60
CA LEU A 33 -1.53 13.70 6.34
C LEU A 33 -2.38 13.70 5.06
N HIS A 34 -3.00 14.83 4.70
CA HIS A 34 -3.69 14.97 3.41
C HIS A 34 -2.70 14.93 2.24
N HIS A 35 -1.54 15.57 2.37
CA HIS A 35 -0.52 15.50 1.32
C HIS A 35 0.02 14.08 1.12
N VAL A 36 0.10 13.29 2.20
CA VAL A 36 0.48 11.87 2.14
C VAL A 36 -0.65 11.02 1.57
N ALA A 37 -1.91 11.43 1.78
CA ALA A 37 -3.08 10.76 1.23
C ALA A 37 -3.17 10.83 -0.30
N VAL A 38 -2.53 11.83 -0.91
CA VAL A 38 -2.50 12.00 -2.37
C VAL A 38 -1.38 11.17 -2.97
N MET A 39 -1.71 10.46 -4.05
CA MET A 39 -0.75 9.70 -4.82
C MET A 39 0.05 10.67 -5.70
N THR A 40 1.33 10.88 -5.39
CA THR A 40 2.25 11.51 -6.35
C THR A 40 2.87 10.42 -7.22
N GLU A 41 2.99 10.68 -8.52
CA GLU A 41 3.60 9.76 -9.47
C GLU A 41 4.96 9.24 -8.95
N HIS A 42 5.07 7.93 -8.74
CA HIS A 42 6.35 7.29 -8.45
C HIS A 42 7.21 7.37 -9.71
N SER A 43 8.14 8.33 -9.73
CA SER A 43 8.92 8.72 -10.90
C SER A 43 10.19 7.89 -11.13
N GLY A 44 10.38 6.73 -10.50
CA GLY A 44 11.62 5.98 -10.77
C GLY A 44 11.86 4.76 -9.91
N ALA A 45 11.19 3.66 -10.22
CA ALA A 45 11.68 2.30 -10.00
C ALA A 45 10.75 1.31 -10.71
N THR A 46 11.27 0.14 -11.07
CA THR A 46 10.49 -1.05 -11.47
C THR A 46 9.24 -1.14 -10.61
N LYS A 47 8.08 -0.87 -11.18
CA LYS A 47 6.85 -0.74 -10.41
C LYS A 47 6.52 -2.12 -9.82
N PRO A 48 6.54 -2.29 -8.49
CA PRO A 48 6.05 -3.52 -7.90
C PRO A 48 4.58 -3.74 -8.31
N GLY A 49 4.10 -4.99 -8.27
CA GLY A 49 2.73 -5.32 -8.67
C GLY A 49 1.70 -4.41 -8.00
N PRO A 50 0.52 -4.14 -8.61
CA PRO A 50 -0.44 -3.14 -8.13
C PRO A 50 -0.82 -3.26 -6.65
N ALA A 51 -0.85 -4.49 -6.12
CA ALA A 51 -1.11 -4.78 -4.71
C ALA A 51 0.02 -4.31 -3.78
N LEU A 52 1.28 -4.55 -4.15
CA LEU A 52 2.45 -4.17 -3.36
C LEU A 52 2.63 -2.64 -3.37
N GLN A 53 2.34 -1.99 -4.51
CA GLN A 53 2.31 -0.53 -4.55
C GLN A 53 1.30 0.06 -3.57
N LEU A 54 0.04 -0.43 -3.57
CA LEU A 54 -0.99 0.04 -2.63
C LEU A 54 -0.61 -0.25 -1.17
N GLN A 55 0.06 -1.38 -0.91
CA GLN A 55 0.53 -1.74 0.43
C GLN A 55 1.57 -0.74 0.95
N GLU A 56 2.53 -0.34 0.12
CA GLU A 56 3.54 0.66 0.47
C GLU A 56 2.91 2.04 0.74
N GLU A 57 1.93 2.44 -0.05
CA GLU A 57 1.17 3.68 0.17
C GLU A 57 0.45 3.67 1.52
N LEU A 58 -0.21 2.55 1.85
CA LEU A 58 -0.92 2.40 3.11
C LEU A 58 0.06 2.41 4.30
N GLN A 59 1.17 1.68 4.20
CA GLN A 59 2.20 1.69 5.24
C GLN A 59 2.76 3.09 5.47
N TRP A 60 3.03 3.82 4.40
CA TRP A 60 3.51 5.20 4.47
C TRP A 60 2.49 6.13 5.14
N PHE A 61 1.22 6.02 4.76
CA PHE A 61 0.13 6.77 5.39
C PHE A 61 0.01 6.49 6.90
N GLU A 62 0.08 5.22 7.29
CA GLU A 62 0.01 4.79 8.69
C GLU A 62 1.23 5.27 9.51
N GLN A 63 2.43 5.25 8.93
CA GLN A 63 3.64 5.75 9.58
C GLN A 63 3.56 7.25 9.89
N VAL A 64 3.05 8.04 8.95
CA VAL A 64 2.87 9.48 9.12
C VAL A 64 1.72 9.76 10.09
N ARG A 65 0.62 8.99 10.03
CA ARG A 65 -0.47 9.12 11.00
C ARG A 65 0.00 8.93 12.43
N ASN A 66 0.88 7.95 12.68
CA ASN A 66 1.33 7.63 14.04
C ASN A 66 2.23 8.70 14.68
N VAL A 67 2.81 9.61 13.89
CA VAL A 67 3.59 10.74 14.45
C VAL A 67 2.76 12.00 14.62
N ILE A 68 1.64 12.11 13.90
CA ILE A 68 0.76 13.27 13.92
C ILE A 68 -0.21 13.16 15.13
N PRO A 69 -0.40 14.25 15.90
CA PRO A 69 -1.39 14.28 16.98
C PRO A 69 -2.81 13.93 16.48
N SER A 70 -3.59 13.22 17.30
CA SER A 70 -4.91 12.68 16.90
C SER A 70 -5.88 13.73 16.33
N HIS A 71 -5.85 14.96 16.84
CA HIS A 71 -6.73 16.04 16.38
C HIS A 71 -6.50 16.45 14.91
N TYR A 72 -5.30 16.26 14.37
CA TYR A 72 -5.00 16.54 12.96
C TYR A 72 -5.33 15.36 12.03
N VAL A 73 -5.59 14.17 12.58
CA VAL A 73 -5.93 12.97 11.80
C VAL A 73 -7.36 13.01 11.31
N THR A 74 -8.26 13.62 12.09
CA THR A 74 -9.70 13.73 11.80
C THR A 74 -10.09 15.12 11.30
N LEU A 75 -9.14 16.05 11.18
CA LEU A 75 -9.42 17.39 10.69
C LEU A 75 -9.78 17.33 9.20
N PRO A 76 -10.98 17.76 8.79
CA PRO A 76 -11.31 17.87 7.38
C PRO A 76 -10.56 19.05 6.73
N ASN A 77 -10.21 18.91 5.46
CA ASN A 77 -9.74 20.02 4.64
C ASN A 77 -10.89 20.94 4.21
N ASP A 78 -10.60 21.98 3.43
CA ASP A 78 -11.62 22.93 2.95
C ASP A 78 -12.70 22.28 2.06
N ASP A 79 -12.39 21.12 1.46
CA ASP A 79 -13.35 20.31 0.70
C ASP A 79 -14.22 19.41 1.62
N GLY A 80 -14.08 19.53 2.94
CA GLY A 80 -14.80 18.72 3.93
C GLY A 80 -14.32 17.27 4.02
N LYS A 81 -13.18 16.91 3.42
CA LYS A 81 -12.65 15.55 3.42
C LYS A 81 -11.61 15.36 4.49
N THR A 82 -11.69 14.27 5.23
CA THR A 82 -10.61 13.84 6.13
C THR A 82 -9.44 13.22 5.34
N PRO A 83 -8.23 13.15 5.92
CA PRO A 83 -7.08 12.51 5.27
C PRO A 83 -7.36 11.06 4.85
N ARG A 84 -8.14 10.32 5.65
CA ARG A 84 -8.50 8.92 5.37
C ARG A 84 -9.50 8.79 4.22
N GLU A 85 -10.47 9.69 4.15
CA GLU A 85 -11.42 9.73 3.03
C GLU A 85 -10.71 10.11 1.73
N LEU A 86 -9.84 11.13 1.79
CA LEU A 86 -9.01 11.53 0.65
C LEU A 86 -8.14 10.36 0.17
N PHE A 87 -7.48 9.63 1.08
CA PHE A 87 -6.66 8.46 0.74
C PHE A 87 -7.49 7.40 -0.01
N LYS A 88 -8.70 7.11 0.48
CA LYS A 88 -9.59 6.12 -0.14
C LYS A 88 -10.03 6.56 -1.53
N THR A 89 -10.36 7.85 -1.72
CA THR A 89 -10.76 8.38 -3.03
C THR A 89 -9.59 8.33 -4.03
N GLU A 90 -8.41 8.79 -3.63
CA GLU A 90 -7.22 8.82 -4.49
C GLU A 90 -6.74 7.41 -4.87
N HIS A 91 -6.87 6.43 -3.97
CA HIS A 91 -6.37 5.07 -4.18
C HIS A 91 -7.43 4.07 -4.70
N ASP A 92 -8.66 4.50 -5.01
CA ASP A 92 -9.75 3.60 -5.44
C ASP A 92 -9.38 2.80 -6.71
N LYS A 93 -8.75 3.48 -7.68
CA LYS A 93 -8.29 2.83 -8.92
C LYS A 93 -7.21 1.79 -8.65
N GLN A 94 -6.24 2.10 -7.79
CA GLN A 94 -5.19 1.16 -7.41
C GLN A 94 -5.76 -0.04 -6.65
N LEU A 95 -6.76 0.19 -5.80
CA LEU A 95 -7.44 -0.86 -5.05
C LEU A 95 -8.20 -1.81 -5.98
N LYS A 96 -8.86 -1.30 -7.03
CA LYS A 96 -9.45 -2.13 -8.09
C LYS A 96 -8.39 -2.94 -8.82
N ASN A 97 -7.28 -2.31 -9.24
CA ASN A 97 -6.19 -2.99 -9.94
C ASN A 97 -5.52 -4.07 -9.07
N ALA A 98 -5.29 -3.78 -7.80
CA ALA A 98 -4.75 -4.73 -6.83
C ALA A 98 -5.67 -5.95 -6.66
N ARG A 99 -6.98 -5.73 -6.55
CA ARG A 99 -7.97 -6.82 -6.47
C ARG A 99 -7.96 -7.70 -7.70
N THR A 100 -7.94 -7.10 -8.89
CA THR A 100 -7.86 -7.85 -10.15
C THR A 100 -6.55 -8.65 -10.24
N TRP A 101 -5.42 -8.02 -9.95
CA TRP A 101 -4.11 -8.66 -9.99
C TRP A 101 -4.01 -9.85 -9.03
N ILE A 102 -4.51 -9.71 -7.80
CA ILE A 102 -4.56 -10.82 -6.83
C ILE A 102 -5.45 -11.96 -7.33
N LYS A 103 -6.62 -11.63 -7.90
CA LYS A 103 -7.56 -12.62 -8.44
C LYS A 103 -6.92 -13.43 -9.57
N GLU A 104 -6.31 -12.76 -10.53
CA GLU A 104 -5.63 -13.39 -11.68
C GLU A 104 -4.46 -14.26 -11.22
N THR A 105 -3.62 -13.74 -10.33
CA THR A 105 -2.45 -14.48 -9.80
C THR A 105 -2.88 -15.73 -9.04
N THR A 106 -3.94 -15.63 -8.23
CA THR A 106 -4.47 -16.78 -7.47
C THR A 106 -5.08 -17.82 -8.41
N GLN A 107 -5.80 -17.39 -9.44
CA GLN A 107 -6.40 -18.27 -10.44
C GLN A 107 -5.34 -19.04 -11.22
N SER A 108 -4.28 -18.38 -11.68
CA SER A 108 -3.15 -19.05 -12.33
C SER A 108 -2.44 -20.05 -11.41
N CYS A 109 -2.27 -19.71 -10.12
CA CYS A 109 -1.65 -20.61 -9.13
C CYS A 109 -2.46 -21.89 -8.92
N SER A 110 -3.79 -21.80 -8.80
CA SER A 110 -4.66 -22.96 -8.63
C SER A 110 -4.56 -23.94 -9.80
N THR A 111 -4.48 -23.44 -11.03
CA THR A 111 -4.30 -24.28 -12.23
C THR A 111 -2.95 -25.01 -12.21
N VAL A 112 -1.87 -24.31 -11.87
CA VAL A 112 -0.53 -24.92 -11.75
C VAL A 112 -0.50 -25.97 -10.64
N ALA A 113 -1.09 -25.68 -9.47
CA ALA A 113 -1.17 -26.60 -8.36
C ALA A 113 -1.95 -27.88 -8.73
N ALA A 114 -3.06 -27.75 -9.46
CA ALA A 114 -3.84 -28.89 -9.94
C ALA A 114 -3.04 -29.77 -10.92
N LEU A 115 -2.25 -29.16 -11.82
CA LEU A 115 -1.36 -29.90 -12.73
C LEU A 115 -0.29 -30.68 -11.97
N VAL A 116 0.37 -30.04 -10.99
CA VAL A 116 1.37 -30.70 -10.13
C VAL A 116 0.76 -31.87 -9.37
N ALA A 117 -0.41 -31.67 -8.75
CA ALA A 117 -1.11 -32.73 -8.02
C ALA A 117 -1.47 -33.92 -8.93
N THR A 118 -1.90 -33.66 -10.16
CA THR A 118 -2.24 -34.71 -11.14
C THR A 118 -1.01 -35.53 -11.53
N VAL A 119 0.12 -34.87 -11.80
CA VAL A 119 1.40 -35.55 -12.13
C VAL A 119 1.89 -36.40 -10.97
N VAL A 120 1.86 -35.87 -9.74
CA VAL A 120 2.26 -36.60 -8.53
C VAL A 120 1.35 -37.80 -8.29
N PHE A 121 0.03 -37.64 -8.45
CA PHE A 121 -0.93 -38.73 -8.30
C PHE A 121 -0.71 -39.84 -9.34
N ALA A 122 -0.52 -39.47 -10.62
CA ALA A 122 -0.23 -40.43 -11.68
C ALA A 122 1.05 -41.22 -11.42
N ALA A 123 2.13 -40.54 -11.00
CA ALA A 123 3.39 -41.17 -10.64
C ALA A 123 3.26 -42.14 -9.45
N ALA A 124 2.51 -41.76 -8.41
CA ALA A 124 2.26 -42.61 -7.25
C ALA A 124 1.45 -43.87 -7.60
N CYS A 125 0.41 -43.73 -8.42
CA CYS A 125 -0.39 -44.86 -8.91
C CYS A 125 0.45 -45.82 -9.75
N LEU A 126 1.31 -45.30 -10.65
CA LEU A 126 2.22 -46.11 -11.45
C LEU A 126 3.25 -46.85 -10.59
N TYR A 127 3.89 -46.17 -9.65
CA TYR A 127 4.84 -46.80 -8.73
C TYR A 127 4.20 -47.91 -7.89
N ARG A 128 2.94 -47.73 -7.49
CA ARG A 128 2.17 -48.73 -6.74
C ARG A 128 1.75 -49.92 -7.60
N ALA A 129 1.52 -49.72 -8.91
CA ALA A 129 1.20 -50.78 -9.86
C ALA A 129 2.40 -51.68 -10.20
N TRP A 130 3.63 -51.14 -10.15
CA TRP A 130 4.87 -51.91 -10.39
C TRP A 130 5.39 -52.68 -9.16
N ARG A 131 4.73 -52.56 -8.01
CA ARG A 131 5.11 -53.21 -6.74
C ARG A 131 4.25 -54.43 -6.41
N PHE A 132 3.44 -54.90 -7.36
CA PHE A 132 2.74 -56.18 -7.36
C PHE A 132 3.22 -57.01 -8.55
#